data_AF-A0A4P8VHX5-F1
#
_entry.id   AF-A0A4P8VHX5-F1
#
_cell.length_a   1.000
_cell.length_b   1.000
_cell.length_c   1.000
_cell.angle_alpha   90.00
_cell.angle_beta   90.00
_cell.angle_gamma   90.00
#
_symmetry.space_group_name_H-M   'P 1'
#
loop_
_entity.id
_entity.type
_entity.pdbx_description
1 polymer ?
#
loop_
_entity_poly.entity_id
_entity_poly.type
_entity_poly.pdbx_seq_one_letter_code
_entity_poly.pdbx_strand_id
1 'polypeptide(L)'
;NVKETGQILLVNYQDLKNLKVTSIEAERFLHDGGFDRTGRYFLVAANARHKIAIVDTKEDKLVGVVESKGQTPHPGRGANLIH
;
A
#
# COMPACT_ATOMS: atom_id res chain seq x y z
N ASN A 1 0.44 -4.16 -15.45
CA ASN A 1 0.44 -2.98 -14.57
C ASN A 1 1.06 -3.33 -13.22
N VAL A 2 1.42 -2.29 -12.45
CA VAL A 2 1.98 -2.40 -11.08
C VAL A 2 1.09 -3.25 -10.15
N LYS A 3 -0.23 -3.22 -10.38
CA LYS A 3 -1.23 -4.09 -9.74
C LYS A 3 -0.95 -5.59 -9.90
N GLU A 4 -0.68 -6.05 -11.13
CA GLU A 4 -0.56 -7.49 -11.41
C GLU A 4 0.79 -8.05 -10.97
N THR A 5 1.83 -7.18 -10.92
CA THR A 5 3.17 -7.52 -10.41
C THR A 5 3.24 -7.49 -8.89
N GLY A 6 2.29 -6.83 -8.21
CA GLY A 6 2.27 -6.73 -6.75
C GLY A 6 3.34 -5.80 -6.18
N GLN A 7 3.70 -4.78 -6.95
CA GLN A 7 4.67 -3.77 -6.54
C GLN A 7 3.96 -2.51 -6.04
N ILE A 8 4.60 -1.80 -5.12
CA ILE A 8 4.22 -0.44 -4.70
C ILE A 8 5.38 0.47 -5.07
N LEU A 9 5.10 1.54 -5.80
CA LEU A 9 6.11 2.51 -6.21
C LEU A 9 5.99 3.76 -5.35
N LEU A 10 7.03 4.05 -4.56
CA LEU A 10 7.20 5.34 -3.91
C LEU A 10 8.02 6.22 -4.85
N VAL A 11 7.37 7.24 -5.42
CA VAL A 11 7.96 8.10 -6.45
C VAL A 11 8.25 9.47 -5.83
N ASN A 12 9.51 9.88 -5.84
CA ASN A 12 9.91 11.21 -5.42
C ASN A 12 9.83 12.19 -6.60
N TYR A 13 8.90 13.13 -6.53
CA TYR A 13 8.64 14.14 -7.56
C TYR A 13 9.44 15.45 -7.38
N GLN A 14 10.37 15.53 -6.42
CA GLN A 14 11.18 16.74 -6.17
C GLN A 14 12.04 17.13 -7.39
N ASP A 15 12.53 16.15 -8.15
CA ASP A 15 13.25 16.36 -9.39
C ASP A 15 12.70 15.43 -10.48
N LEU A 16 11.94 16.00 -11.41
CA LEU A 16 11.33 15.26 -12.52
C LEU A 16 12.34 14.88 -13.61
N LYS A 17 13.54 15.49 -13.64
CA LYS A 17 14.61 15.12 -14.57
C LYS A 17 15.39 13.92 -14.06
N ASN A 18 15.57 13.82 -12.74
CA ASN A 18 16.29 12.74 -12.07
C ASN A 18 15.37 12.00 -11.10
N LEU A 19 14.33 11.36 -11.64
CA LEU A 19 13.27 10.74 -10.85
C LEU A 19 13.84 9.62 -9.96
N LYS A 20 13.66 9.75 -8.65
CA LYS A 20 13.99 8.69 -7.68
C LYS A 20 12.74 7.86 -7.40
N VAL A 21 12.81 6.56 -7.64
CA VAL A 21 11.71 5.62 -7.41
C VAL A 21 12.19 4.48 -6.53
N THR A 22 11.47 4.22 -5.44
CA THR A 22 11.63 3.00 -4.63
C THR A 22 10.54 2.01 -5.04
N SER A 23 10.93 0.82 -5.51
CA SER A 23 10.01 -0.26 -5.80
C SER A 23 9.97 -1.24 -4.62
N ILE A 24 8.78 -1.43 -4.06
CA ILE A 24 8.54 -2.29 -2.91
C ILE A 24 7.74 -3.49 -3.37
N GLU A 25 8.28 -4.69 -3.19
CA GLU A 25 7.53 -5.93 -3.38
C GLU A 25 6.52 -6.10 -2.22
N ALA A 26 5.25 -6.34 -2.55
CA ALA A 26 4.18 -6.51 -1.57
C ALA A 26 3.40 -7.80 -1.85
N GLU A 27 2.27 -7.70 -2.54
CA GLU A 27 1.41 -8.84 -2.88
C GLU A 27 0.68 -8.53 -4.19
N ARG A 28 0.41 -9.55 -5.00
CA ARG A 28 -0.26 -9.36 -6.29
C ARG A 28 -1.71 -8.92 -6.10
N PHE A 29 -2.24 -8.22 -7.10
CA PHE A 29 -3.62 -7.73 -7.15
C PHE A 29 -3.92 -6.60 -6.15
N LEU A 30 -2.96 -5.70 -5.96
CA LEU A 30 -3.20 -4.44 -5.25
C LEU A 30 -4.32 -3.64 -5.92
N HIS A 31 -5.19 -3.03 -5.13
CA HIS A 31 -6.39 -2.37 -5.65
C HIS A 31 -6.60 -0.97 -5.06
N ASP A 32 -7.05 -0.89 -3.81
CA ASP A 32 -7.40 0.34 -3.11
C ASP A 32 -6.88 0.32 -1.68
N GLY A 33 -6.71 1.51 -1.10
CA GLY A 33 -6.04 1.68 0.17
C GLY A 33 -6.02 3.14 0.63
N GLY A 34 -5.58 3.34 1.86
CA GLY A 34 -5.48 4.67 2.45
C GLY A 34 -4.43 4.73 3.54
N PHE A 35 -4.12 5.95 3.95
CA PHE A 35 -3.22 6.20 5.05
C PHE A 35 -3.89 5.95 6.39
N ASP A 36 -3.09 5.46 7.34
CA ASP A 36 -3.44 5.53 8.74
C ASP A 36 -3.62 6.99 9.19
N ARG A 37 -4.20 7.20 10.37
CA ARG A 37 -4.48 8.54 10.89
C ARG A 37 -3.23 9.42 11.00
N THR A 38 -2.04 8.86 11.18
CA THR A 38 -0.79 9.63 11.28
C THR A 38 -0.23 10.06 9.93
N GLY A 39 -0.72 9.47 8.83
CA GLY A 39 -0.19 9.71 7.48
C GLY A 39 1.11 8.96 7.18
N ARG A 40 1.60 8.11 8.09
CA ARG A 40 2.89 7.41 7.96
C ARG A 40 2.75 6.05 7.31
N TYR A 41 1.71 5.32 7.62
CA TYR A 41 1.53 3.96 7.11
C TYR A 41 0.47 3.97 6.02
N PHE A 42 0.82 3.43 4.85
CA PHE A 42 -0.12 3.21 3.77
C PHE A 42 -0.60 1.76 3.81
N LEU A 43 -1.91 1.56 3.97
CA LEU A 43 -2.56 0.25 4.00
C LEU A 43 -3.29 0.05 2.67
N VAL A 44 -2.97 -1.01 1.96
CA VAL A 44 -3.52 -1.30 0.62
C VAL A 44 -4.00 -2.74 0.50
N ALA A 45 -5.18 -2.93 -0.07
CA ALA A 45 -5.79 -4.23 -0.27
C ALA A 45 -5.18 -4.95 -1.49
N ALA A 46 -4.64 -6.14 -1.25
CA ALA A 46 -4.40 -7.15 -2.28
C ALA A 46 -5.66 -8.00 -2.40
N ASN A 47 -6.70 -7.45 -3.02
CA ASN A 47 -8.08 -7.89 -2.83
C ASN A 47 -8.32 -9.35 -3.24
N ALA A 48 -7.87 -9.75 -4.43
CA ALA A 48 -7.99 -11.12 -4.93
C ALA A 48 -7.12 -12.14 -4.16
N ARG A 49 -6.27 -11.66 -3.24
CA ARG A 49 -5.49 -12.47 -2.31
C ARG A 49 -6.01 -12.44 -0.87
N HIS A 50 -7.09 -11.70 -0.61
CA HIS A 50 -7.72 -11.58 0.70
C HIS A 50 -6.81 -10.98 1.78
N LYS A 51 -5.82 -10.18 1.36
CA LYS A 51 -4.77 -9.62 2.22
C LYS A 51 -4.72 -8.10 2.18
N ILE A 52 -4.09 -7.51 3.19
CA ILE A 52 -3.72 -6.10 3.28
C ILE A 52 -2.19 -5.99 3.39
N ALA A 53 -1.56 -5.23 2.52
CA ALA A 53 -0.16 -4.86 2.63
C ALA A 53 -0.03 -3.52 3.36
N ILE A 54 1.01 -3.39 4.18
CA ILE A 54 1.28 -2.21 5.01
C ILE A 54 2.67 -1.69 4.66
N VAL A 55 2.75 -0.43 4.23
CA VAL A 55 4.01 0.24 3.86
C VAL A 55 4.28 1.39 4.84
N ASP A 56 5.52 1.49 5.34
CA ASP A 56 6.00 2.66 6.08
C ASP A 56 6.58 3.66 5.07
N THR A 57 5.89 4.80 4.87
CA THR A 57 6.30 5.81 3.90
C THR A 57 7.39 6.73 4.41
N LYS A 58 7.76 6.63 5.70
CA LYS A 58 8.93 7.34 6.24
C LYS A 58 10.21 6.58 5.96
N GLU A 59 10.14 5.26 6.03
CA GLU A 59 11.29 4.36 5.90
C GLU A 59 11.35 3.68 4.51
N ASP A 60 10.44 4.05 3.61
CA ASP A 60 10.30 3.52 2.25
C ASP A 60 10.29 1.98 2.17
N LYS A 61 9.61 1.30 3.12
CA LYS A 61 9.68 -0.17 3.25
C LYS A 61 8.34 -0.83 3.53
N LEU A 62 8.21 -2.08 3.06
CA LEU A 62 7.12 -2.95 3.47
C LEU A 62 7.27 -3.28 4.97
N VAL A 63 6.21 -3.05 5.73
CA VAL A 63 6.12 -3.48 7.13
C VAL A 63 5.67 -4.94 7.18
N GLY A 64 4.69 -5.30 6.37
CA GLY A 64 4.22 -6.67 6.25
C GLY A 64 2.96 -6.80 5.40
N VAL A 65 2.51 -8.04 5.26
CA VAL A 65 1.26 -8.42 4.59
C VAL A 65 0.46 -9.29 5.53
N VAL A 66 -0.80 -8.93 5.78
CA VAL A 66 -1.68 -9.60 6.73
C VAL A 66 -2.97 -10.09 6.07
N GLU A 67 -3.49 -11.22 6.54
CA GLU A 67 -4.81 -11.71 6.14
C GLU A 67 -5.91 -10.75 6.61
N SER A 68 -6.83 -10.41 5.71
CA SER A 68 -7.96 -9.50 6.04
C SER A 68 -9.02 -10.18 6.91
N LYS A 69 -8.96 -11.51 7.09
CA LYS A 69 -9.98 -12.37 7.70
C LYS A 69 -11.34 -12.39 6.97
N GLY A 70 -11.50 -11.61 5.90
CA GLY A 70 -12.64 -11.63 5.00
C GLY A 70 -12.22 -12.04 3.59
N GLN A 71 -13.17 -12.04 2.65
CA GLN A 71 -12.89 -12.25 1.24
C GLN A 71 -12.93 -10.92 0.50
N THR A 72 -12.03 -10.77 -0.46
CA THR A 72 -11.95 -9.65 -1.41
C THR A 72 -12.10 -8.28 -0.73
N PRO A 73 -11.18 -7.90 0.19
CA PRO A 73 -11.27 -6.61 0.87
C PRO A 73 -11.26 -5.45 -0.12
N HIS A 74 -12.16 -4.49 0.09
CA HIS A 74 -12.34 -3.30 -0.75
C HIS A 74 -12.59 -2.08 0.15
N PRO A 75 -11.54 -1.55 0.81
CA PRO A 75 -11.68 -0.53 1.84
C PRO A 75 -12.00 0.88 1.31
N GLY A 76 -11.91 1.14 0.00
CA GLY A 76 -11.75 2.48 -0.52
C GLY A 76 -10.47 3.10 0.05
N ARG A 77 -10.60 4.20 0.80
CA ARG A 77 -9.49 4.79 1.59
C ARG A 77 -9.45 4.29 3.04
N GLY A 78 -10.34 3.40 3.42
CA GLY A 78 -10.52 2.94 4.80
C GLY A 78 -11.19 3.98 5.71
N ALA A 79 -11.26 3.64 7.01
CA ALA A 79 -11.81 4.50 8.05
C ALA A 79 -10.88 4.48 9.27
N ASN A 80 -10.40 5.64 9.68
CA ASN A 80 -9.61 5.82 10.90
C ASN A 80 -10.53 6.32 12.02
N LEU A 81 -10.55 5.66 13.17
CA LEU A 81 -11.44 5.98 14.29
C LEU A 81 -10.62 6.36 15.54
N ILE A 82 -11.15 7.29 16.32
CA ILE A 82 -10.77 7.53 17.72
C ILE A 82 -12.05 7.27 18.50
N HIS A 83 -12.06 6.25 19.36
CA HIS A 83 -13.22 5.87 20.15
C HIS A 83 -13.00 6.25 21.61
#